data_AF-A0A2V7UQV7-F1
#
_entry.id   AF-A0A2V7UQV7-F1
#
_cell.length_a   1.000
_cell.length_b   1.000
_cell.length_c   1.000
_cell.angle_alpha   90.00
_cell.angle_beta   90.00
_cell.angle_gamma   90.00
#
_symmetry.space_group_name_H-M   'P 1'
#
loop_
_entity.id
_entity.type
_entity.pdbx_description
1 polymer ?
#
loop_
_entity_poly.entity_id
_entity_poly.type
_entity_poly.pdbx_seq_one_letter_code
_entity_poly.pdbx_strand_id
1 'polypeptide(L)' 'MAIRFAIESDKITADGVEVTGYPELAQKYGVSSVPKTVVGETVEFVGAAPESLLLKHVQQAAGGSTLVV' A
#
# COMPACT_ATOMS: atom_id res chain seq x y z
N MET A 1 9.41 -1.68 -1.49
CA MET A 1 9.01 -2.71 -0.49
C MET A 1 7.83 -3.53 -0.99
N ALA A 2 6.74 -2.91 -1.44
CA ALA A 2 5.55 -3.62 -1.97
C ALA A 2 5.85 -4.64 -3.09
N ILE A 3 6.73 -4.31 -4.04
CA ILE A 3 7.12 -5.23 -5.13
C ILE A 3 7.75 -6.54 -4.60
N ARG A 4 8.50 -6.51 -3.50
CA ARG A 4 9.09 -7.73 -2.90
C ARG A 4 8.02 -8.69 -2.39
N PHE A 5 6.94 -8.16 -1.79
CA PHE A 5 5.81 -8.97 -1.35
C PHE A 5 5.06 -9.61 -2.52
N ALA A 6 4.92 -8.90 -3.64
CA ALA A 6 4.29 -9.44 -4.84
C ALA A 6 5.13 -10.54 -5.50
N ILE A 7 6.47 -10.45 -5.45
CA ILE A 7 7.35 -11.50 -5.95
C ILE A 7 7.28 -12.76 -5.08
N GLU A 8 7.12 -12.60 -3.77
CA GLU A 8 7.14 -13.73 -2.83
C GLU A 8 5.77 -14.44 -2.71
N SER A 9 4.69 -13.80 -3.16
CA SER A 9 3.34 -14.35 -3.05
C SER A 9 2.49 -14.01 -4.28
N ASP A 10 2.04 -15.03 -5.00
CA ASP A 10 1.12 -14.89 -6.14
C ASP A 10 -0.25 -14.28 -5.78
N LYS A 11 -0.54 -14.14 -4.48
CA LYS A 11 -1.78 -13.51 -3.99
C LYS A 11 -1.66 -12.01 -3.81
N ILE A 12 -0.46 -11.44 -3.96
CA ILE A 12 -0.19 -10.02 -3.75
C ILE A 12 0.22 -9.41 -5.08
N THR A 13 -0.53 -8.41 -5.54
CA THR A 13 -0.15 -7.59 -6.69
C THR A 13 0.30 -6.23 -6.17
N ALA A 14 1.45 -5.76 -6.63
CA ALA A 14 1.98 -4.46 -6.25
C ALA A 14 2.48 -3.71 -7.48
N ASP A 15 2.04 -2.46 -7.61
CA ASP A 15 2.42 -1.58 -8.71
C ASP A 15 3.06 -0.30 -8.14
N GLY A 16 4.16 0.12 -8.75
CA GLY A 16 4.80 1.39 -8.46
C GLY A 16 4.30 2.45 -9.43
N VAL A 17 3.54 3.43 -8.94
CA VAL A 17 3.05 4.54 -9.78
C VAL A 17 3.84 5.80 -9.48
N GLU A 18 4.40 6.41 -10.52
CA GLU A 18 5.06 7.70 -10.44
C GLU A 18 4.03 8.84 -10.50
N VAL A 19 3.64 9.33 -9.33
CA VAL A 19 2.56 10.31 -9.16
C VAL A 19 2.80 11.63 -9.90
N THR A 20 4.06 12.03 -10.11
CA THR A 20 4.41 13.23 -10.88
C THR A 20 3.99 13.14 -12.35
N GLY A 21 3.89 11.93 -12.92
CA GLY A 21 3.38 11.69 -14.27
C GLY A 21 1.86 11.61 -14.37
N TYR A 22 1.15 11.44 -13.24
CA TYR A 22 -0.30 11.20 -13.21
C TYR A 22 -0.99 12.08 -12.16
N PRO A 23 -1.14 13.39 -12.42
CA PRO A 23 -1.74 14.34 -11.47
C PRO A 23 -3.19 14.02 -11.11
N GLU A 24 -3.93 13.36 -12.00
CA GLU A 24 -5.30 12.88 -11.74
C GLU A 24 -5.34 11.78 -10.66
N LEU A 25 -4.36 10.85 -10.67
CA LEU A 25 -4.21 9.85 -9.62
C LEU A 25 -3.77 10.50 -8.30
N ALA A 26 -2.88 11.50 -8.38
CA ALA A 26 -2.46 12.27 -7.22
C ALA A 26 -3.66 12.89 -6.50
N GLN A 27 -4.59 13.51 -7.25
CA GLN A 27 -5.81 14.07 -6.69
C GLN A 27 -6.77 12.98 -6.19
N LYS A 28 -7.00 11.91 -6.97
CA LYS A 28 -7.91 10.82 -6.59
C LYS A 28 -7.52 10.19 -5.25
N TYR A 29 -6.22 9.97 -5.02
CA TYR A 29 -5.71 9.37 -3.79
C TYR A 29 -5.18 10.41 -2.78
N GLY A 30 -5.40 11.71 -2.99
CA GLY A 30 -4.95 12.77 -2.07
C GLY A 30 -3.46 12.69 -1.73
N VAL A 31 -2.60 12.43 -2.72
CA VAL A 31 -1.16 12.26 -2.53
C VAL A 31 -0.52 13.62 -2.29
N SER A 32 -0.25 13.95 -1.03
CA SER A 32 0.43 15.19 -0.63
C SER A 32 1.93 15.00 -0.36
N SER A 33 2.34 13.80 0.04
CA SER A 33 3.73 13.44 0.35
C SER A 33 4.06 12.04 -0.14
N VAL A 34 5.30 11.85 -0.61
CA VAL A 34 5.84 10.56 -1.04
C VAL A 34 6.95 10.08 -0.10
N PRO A 35 7.15 8.77 0.09
CA PRO A 35 6.40 7.65 -0.50
C PRO A 35 5.02 7.46 0.18
N LYS A 36 3.97 7.29 -0.63
CA LYS A 36 2.62 6.89 -0.17
C LYS A 36 2.32 5.50 -0.69
N THR A 37 1.78 4.64 0.15
CA THR A 37 1.36 3.29 -0.23
C THR A 37 -0.13 3.14 0.02
N VAL A 38 -0.85 2.59 -0.95
CA VAL A 38 -2.28 2.31 -0.88
C VAL A 38 -2.44 0.80 -1.05
N VAL A 39 -3.18 0.16 -0.15
CA VAL A 39 -3.41 -1.29 -0.12
C VAL A 39 -4.91 -1.54 -0.18
N GLY A 40 -5.35 -2.26 -1.22
CA GLY A 40 -6.75 -2.67 -1.40
C GLY A 40 -7.76 -1.52 -1.49
N GLU A 41 -7.32 -0.31 -1.86
CA GLU A 41 -8.12 0.94 -1.85
C GLU A 41 -8.79 1.29 -0.50
N THR A 42 -8.54 0.50 0.55
CA THR A 42 -9.14 0.68 1.89
C THR A 42 -8.13 1.23 2.88
N VAL A 43 -6.85 0.92 2.70
CA VAL A 43 -5.77 1.31 3.61
C VAL A 43 -4.78 2.19 2.88
N GLU A 44 -4.54 3.38 3.41
CA GLU A 44 -3.54 4.31 2.91
C GLU A 44 -2.59 4.73 4.04
N PHE A 45 -1.31 4.79 3.73
CA PHE A 45 -0.33 5.33 4.67
C PHE A 45 0.78 6.08 3.94
N VAL A 46 1.27 7.12 4.60
CA VAL A 46 2.30 8.03 4.08
C VAL A 46 3.58 7.83 4.88
N GLY A 47 4.70 7.69 4.18
CA GLY A 47 6.03 7.53 4.78
C GLY A 47 6.62 6.14 4.59
N ALA A 48 7.91 6.02 4.93
CA ALA A 48 8.63 4.75 4.91
C ALA A 48 8.22 3.90 6.12
N ALA A 49 7.11 3.18 6.00
CA ALA A 49 6.71 2.22 7.02
C ALA A 49 7.66 1.00 7.03
N PRO A 50 7.97 0.43 8.20
CA PRO A 50 8.68 -0.83 8.30
C PRO A 50 7.86 -1.98 7.68
N GLU A 51 8.54 -3.01 7.22
CA GLU A 51 7.98 -4.17 6.53
C GLU A 51 6.83 -4.84 7.31
N SER A 52 6.95 -4.91 8.63
CA SER A 52 5.93 -5.46 9.52
C SER A 52 4.61 -4.67 9.51
N LEU A 53 4.65 -3.35 9.30
CA LEU A 53 3.46 -2.52 9.18
C LEU A 53 2.76 -2.74 7.84
N LEU A 54 3.54 -2.80 6.75
CA LEU A 54 3.00 -3.11 5.43
C LEU A 54 2.29 -4.49 5.43
N LEU A 55 2.91 -5.50 6.05
CA LEU A 55 2.30 -6.83 6.17
C LEU A 55 0.97 -6.80 6.94
N LYS A 56 0.90 -6.06 8.05
CA LYS A 56 -0.36 -5.87 8.79
C LYS A 56 -1.44 -5.23 7.93
N HIS A 57 -1.10 -4.18 7.17
CA HIS A 57 -2.05 -3.52 6.28
C HIS A 57 -2.52 -4.42 5.14
N VAL A 58 -1.64 -5.24 4.57
CA VAL A 58 -2.00 -6.26 3.56
C VAL A 58 -2.94 -7.30 4.16
N GLN A 59 -2.67 -7.79 5.37
CA GLN A 59 -3.56 -8.73 6.07
C GLN A 59 -4.93 -8.11 6.37
N GLN A 60 -4.98 -6.86 6.82
CA GLN A 60 -6.23 -6.13 7.05
C GLN A 60 -7.04 -5.98 5.74
N ALA A 61 -6.38 -5.58 4.65
CA ALA A 61 -7.03 -5.41 3.34
C ALA A 61 -7.50 -6.73 2.73
N ALA A 62 -6.76 -7.84 2.95
CA ALA A 62 -7.13 -9.17 2.46
C ALA A 62 -8.32 -9.81 3.21
N GLY A 63 -8.97 -9.09 4.14
CA GLY A 63 -10.08 -9.61 4.94
C GLY A 63 -9.65 -10.41 6.17
N GLY A 64 -8.35 -10.38 6.50
CA GLY A 64 -7.81 -10.89 7.76
C GLY A 64 -8.18 -9.95 8.90
N SER A 65 -9.43 -10.04 9.35
CA SER A 65 -9.83 -9.49 10.64
C SER A 65 -9.06 -10.23 11.72
N THR A 66 -7.88 -9.70 12.07
CA THR A 66 -7.20 -10.05 13.31
C THR A 66 -6.87 -8.74 14.00
N LEU A 67 -7.92 -8.21 14.64
CA LEU A 67 -7.80 -7.50 15.90
C LEU A 67 -6.79 -8.25 16.77
N VAL A 68 -5.60 -7.69 16.94
CA VAL A 68 -4.77 -8.01 18.09
C VAL A 68 -4.94 -6.82 19.04
N VAL A 69 -5.95 -6.94 19.89
CA VAL A 69 -6.00 -6.28 21.21
C VAL A 69 -4.92 -6.87 22.10
#